data_AF-A0A645IYR0-F1
#
_entry.id   AF-A0A645IYR0-F1
#
_cell.length_a   1.000
_cell.length_b   1.000
_cell.length_c   1.000
_cell.angle_alpha   90.00
_cell.angle_beta   90.00
_cell.angle_gamma   90.00
#
_symmetry.space_group_name_H-M   'P 1'
#
loop_
_entity.id
_entity.type
_entity.pdbx_description
1 polymer ?
#
loop_
_entity_poly.entity_id
_entity_poly.type
_entity_poly.pdbx_seq_one_letter_code
_entity_poly.pdbx_strand_id
1 'polypeptide(L)'
;MVRLSMGYPDRRSEVEMLRRHQNAVSLDSVNRVITPNDLALMQREVESIYVSDALFAYITELTGWTRTQPAIRIGVSPRGTIALLRMSKAAAYLSGRDYLIPQDVQLVFESVSAHRIQLSPRALVSGVSEQQLAKRALTQVQAPVAV
;
A
#
# COMPACT_ATOMS: atom_id res chain seq x y z
N MET A 1 4.46 6.71 -2.27
CA MET A 1 5.66 5.84 -2.25
C MET A 1 5.37 4.70 -1.30
N VAL A 2 5.50 3.48 -1.81
CA VAL A 2 5.24 2.19 -1.15
C VAL A 2 6.59 1.54 -0.90
N ARG A 3 6.77 0.82 0.21
CA ARG A 3 7.95 -0.03 0.44
C ARG A 3 7.51 -1.49 0.39
N LEU A 4 8.18 -2.26 -0.47
CA LEU A 4 8.02 -3.71 -0.59
C LEU A 4 9.28 -4.41 -0.09
N SER A 5 9.14 -5.65 0.34
CA SER A 5 10.25 -6.55 0.67
C SER A 5 10.21 -7.70 -0.34
N MET A 6 11.27 -7.87 -1.13
CA MET A 6 11.26 -8.83 -2.24
C MET A 6 11.68 -10.26 -1.85
N GLY A 7 12.38 -10.45 -0.73
CA GLY A 7 12.91 -11.77 -0.35
C GLY A 7 13.75 -12.41 -1.48
N TYR A 8 13.99 -13.72 -1.38
CA TYR A 8 14.50 -14.53 -2.48
C TYR A 8 13.35 -15.32 -3.12
N PRO A 9 13.39 -15.57 -4.44
CA PRO A 9 12.43 -16.46 -5.07
C PRO A 9 12.51 -17.86 -4.47
N ASP A 10 11.40 -18.58 -4.47
CA ASP A 10 11.42 -20.00 -4.14
C ASP A 10 12.19 -20.78 -5.23
N ARG A 11 12.61 -22.00 -4.89
CA ARG A 11 13.41 -22.86 -5.78
C ARG A 11 12.78 -23.05 -7.17
N ARG A 12 11.46 -23.18 -7.27
CA ARG A 12 10.78 -23.38 -8.56
C ARG A 12 10.86 -22.11 -9.40
N SER A 13 10.58 -20.96 -8.79
CA SER A 13 10.70 -19.66 -9.44
C SER A 13 12.14 -19.39 -9.89
N GLU A 14 13.14 -19.74 -9.09
CA GLU A 14 14.56 -19.57 -9.41
C GLU A 14 15.00 -20.47 -10.59
N VAL A 15 14.57 -21.74 -10.63
CA VAL A 15 14.82 -22.63 -11.77
C VAL A 15 14.20 -22.08 -13.06
N GLU A 16 12.97 -21.57 -13.01
CA GLU A 16 12.32 -20.96 -14.17
C GLU A 16 13.04 -19.69 -14.64
N MET A 17 13.56 -18.87 -13.71
CA MET A 17 14.40 -17.71 -14.06
C MET A 17 15.66 -18.15 -14.80
N LEU A 18 16.35 -19.19 -14.33
CA LEU A 18 17.55 -19.73 -15.00
C LEU A 18 17.23 -20.23 -16.41
N ARG A 19 16.12 -20.96 -16.59
CA ARG A 19 15.66 -21.44 -17.92
C ARG A 19 15.37 -20.29 -18.88
N ARG A 20 14.67 -19.25 -18.40
CA ARG A 20 14.35 -18.07 -19.23
C ARG A 20 15.60 -17.28 -19.62
N HIS A 21 16.57 -17.17 -18.71
CA HIS A 21 17.84 -16.51 -18.99
C HIS A 21 18.67 -17.28 -20.02
N GLN A 22 18.73 -18.61 -19.92
CA GLN A 22 19.39 -19.48 -20.90
C GLN A 22 18.76 -19.37 -22.29
N ASN A 23 17.43 -19.24 -22.36
CA ASN A 23 16.68 -19.20 -23.62
C ASN A 23 16.60 -17.79 -24.25
N ALA A 24 17.44 -16.84 -23.81
CA ALA A 24 17.57 -15.49 -24.36
C ALA A 24 16.22 -14.88 -24.82
N VAL A 25 15.24 -14.80 -23.91
CA VAL A 25 13.96 -14.17 -24.21
C VAL A 25 14.23 -12.73 -24.67
N SER A 26 14.08 -12.47 -25.97
CA SER A 26 14.33 -11.15 -26.52
C SER A 26 13.32 -10.17 -25.95
N LEU A 27 13.80 -8.99 -25.54
CA LEU A 27 12.94 -7.87 -25.18
C LEU A 27 12.04 -7.45 -26.36
N ASP A 28 12.45 -7.77 -27.59
CA ASP A 28 11.66 -7.53 -28.81
C ASP A 28 10.37 -8.36 -28.88
N SER A 29 10.24 -9.40 -28.04
CA SER A 29 9.02 -10.22 -27.95
C SER A 29 7.91 -9.59 -27.09
N VAL A 30 8.20 -8.48 -26.42
CA VAL A 30 7.22 -7.78 -25.57
C VAL A 30 6.30 -6.91 -26.43
N ASN A 31 5.04 -7.30 -26.53
CA ASN A 31 4.03 -6.52 -27.22
C ASN A 31 3.55 -5.35 -26.37
N ARG A 32 3.41 -4.17 -26.98
CA ARG A 32 2.78 -3.00 -26.35
C ARG A 32 1.30 -3.29 -26.11
N VAL A 33 0.87 -3.25 -24.86
CA VAL A 33 -0.55 -3.43 -24.46
C VAL A 33 -1.28 -2.11 -24.24
N ILE A 34 -0.55 -1.07 -23.79
CA ILE A 34 -1.08 0.28 -23.57
C ILE A 34 -0.11 1.33 -24.11
N THR A 35 -0.64 2.50 -24.44
CA THR A 35 0.13 3.69 -24.82
C THR A 35 0.37 4.61 -23.61
N PRO A 36 1.29 5.58 -23.71
CA PRO A 36 1.44 6.61 -22.68
C PRO A 36 0.16 7.43 -22.43
N ASN A 37 -0.66 7.63 -23.46
CA ASN A 37 -1.94 8.33 -23.33
C ASN A 37 -2.95 7.51 -22.54
N ASP A 38 -3.00 6.19 -22.78
CA ASP A 38 -3.86 5.28 -22.00
C ASP A 38 -3.45 5.31 -20.53
N LEU A 39 -2.14 5.28 -20.23
CA LEU A 39 -1.65 5.39 -18.85
C LEU A 39 -2.05 6.73 -18.19
N ALA A 40 -1.93 7.84 -18.92
CA ALA A 40 -2.34 9.15 -18.41
C ALA A 40 -3.87 9.23 -18.17
N LEU A 41 -4.67 8.55 -19.00
CA LEU A 41 -6.11 8.42 -18.80
C LEU A 41 -6.41 7.61 -17.54
N MET A 42 -5.80 6.43 -17.38
CA MET A 42 -5.94 5.58 -16.19
C MET A 42 -5.58 6.33 -14.91
N GLN A 43 -4.52 7.15 -14.93
CA GLN A 43 -4.15 7.99 -13.77
C GLN A 43 -5.25 8.99 -13.40
N ARG A 44 -5.93 9.60 -14.38
CA ARG A 44 -7.06 10.52 -14.13
C ARG A 44 -8.29 9.77 -13.61
N GLU A 45 -8.56 8.58 -14.14
CA GLU A 45 -9.67 7.74 -13.68
C GLU A 45 -9.47 7.33 -12.22
N VAL A 46 -8.26 6.91 -11.83
CA VAL A 46 -7.89 6.66 -10.44
C VAL A 46 -8.12 7.90 -9.57
N GLU A 47 -7.82 9.10 -10.07
CA GLU A 47 -8.09 10.35 -9.34
C GLU A 47 -9.58 10.67 -9.21
N SER A 48 -10.43 10.16 -10.10
CA SER A 48 -11.90 10.33 -10.04
C SER A 48 -12.65 9.32 -9.16
N ILE A 49 -12.00 8.26 -8.68
CA ILE A 49 -12.64 7.27 -7.78
C ILE A 49 -13.36 7.97 -6.63
N TYR A 50 -14.63 7.63 -6.42
CA TYR A 50 -15.46 8.18 -5.36
C TYR A 50 -14.96 7.72 -3.98
N VAL A 51 -14.95 8.64 -3.02
CA VAL A 51 -14.55 8.40 -1.63
C VAL A 51 -15.57 9.08 -0.73
N SER A 52 -16.20 8.31 0.14
CA SER A 52 -17.15 8.84 1.13
C SER A 52 -16.43 9.51 2.30
N ASP A 53 -17.12 10.41 3.00
CA ASP A 53 -16.61 11.09 4.19
C ASP A 53 -16.19 10.10 5.29
N ALA A 54 -16.92 8.99 5.43
CA ALA A 54 -16.58 7.92 6.36
C ALA A 54 -15.20 7.31 6.06
N LEU A 55 -14.82 7.18 4.78
CA LEU A 55 -13.51 6.67 4.39
C LEU A 55 -12.40 7.71 4.56
N PHE A 56 -12.68 8.99 4.32
CA PHE A 56 -11.74 10.05 4.67
C PHE A 56 -11.45 10.08 6.17
N ALA A 57 -12.50 9.95 7.00
CA ALA A 57 -12.37 9.84 8.45
C ALA A 57 -11.54 8.60 8.83
N TYR A 58 -11.87 7.43 8.29
CA TYR A 58 -11.15 6.18 8.56
C TYR A 58 -9.66 6.25 8.23
N ILE A 59 -9.30 6.77 7.05
CA ILE A 59 -7.90 6.97 6.64
C ILE A 59 -7.17 7.92 7.61
N THR A 60 -7.84 8.98 8.03
CA THR A 60 -7.28 9.97 8.95
C THR A 60 -7.13 9.38 10.35
N GLU A 61 -8.08 8.58 10.82
CA GLU A 61 -8.05 7.88 12.10
C GLU A 61 -6.93 6.84 12.15
N LEU A 62 -6.77 6.04 11.10
CA LEU A 62 -5.65 5.10 10.97
C LEU A 62 -4.29 5.79 11.09
N THR A 63 -4.09 6.88 10.33
CA THR A 63 -2.82 7.62 10.39
C THR A 63 -2.67 8.40 11.69
N GLY A 64 -3.76 8.89 12.26
CA GLY A 64 -3.82 9.56 13.57
C GLY A 64 -3.45 8.62 14.71
N TRP A 65 -3.94 7.38 14.70
CA TRP A 65 -3.60 6.34 15.66
C TRP A 65 -2.08 6.15 15.73
N THR A 66 -1.39 6.14 14.58
CA THR A 66 0.08 6.01 14.56
C THR A 66 0.82 7.17 15.23
N ARG A 67 0.19 8.35 15.37
CA ARG A 67 0.79 9.53 16.01
C ARG A 67 0.56 9.57 17.52
N THR A 68 -0.35 8.77 18.05
CA THR A 68 -0.70 8.76 19.48
C THR A 68 -0.04 7.60 20.24
N GLN A 69 0.54 6.62 19.55
CA GLN A 69 1.08 5.43 20.21
C GLN A 69 2.43 5.69 20.89
N PRO A 70 2.62 5.30 22.17
CA PRO A 70 3.91 5.43 22.88
C PRO A 70 5.08 4.64 22.24
N ALA A 71 4.77 3.58 21.50
CA ALA A 71 5.76 2.79 20.77
C ALA A 71 6.29 3.51 19.51
N ILE A 72 5.65 4.60 19.10
CA ILE A 72 5.96 5.36 17.90
C ILE A 72 6.50 6.73 18.30
N ARG A 73 7.73 7.04 17.90
CA ARG A 73 8.33 8.36 18.05
C ARG A 73 7.80 9.35 17.01
N ILE A 74 7.67 8.90 15.76
CA ILE A 74 7.09 9.70 14.66
C ILE A 74 6.11 8.83 13.89
N GLY A 75 4.84 9.24 13.87
CA GLY A 75 3.78 8.58 13.11
C GLY A 75 3.73 9.00 11.65
N VAL A 76 2.75 8.45 10.92
CA VAL A 76 2.55 8.75 9.50
C VAL A 76 2.20 10.24 9.33
N SER A 77 2.96 10.99 8.54
CA SER A 77 2.73 12.42 8.29
C SER A 77 1.52 12.68 7.36
N PRO A 78 1.03 13.92 7.22
CA PRO A 78 -0.01 14.26 6.25
C PRO A 78 0.32 13.84 4.81
N ARG A 79 1.60 13.91 4.41
CA ARG A 79 2.07 13.39 3.11
C ARG A 79 1.85 11.88 2.98
N GLY A 80 2.00 11.14 4.07
CA GLY A 80 1.70 9.71 4.13
C GLY A 80 0.20 9.43 4.03
N THR A 81 -0.64 10.24 4.67
CA THR A 81 -2.11 10.15 4.57
C THR A 81 -2.58 10.35 3.11
N ILE A 82 -2.05 11.35 2.41
CA ILE A 82 -2.35 11.57 0.98
C ILE A 82 -1.88 10.38 0.13
N ALA A 83 -0.67 9.86 0.40
CA ALA A 83 -0.16 8.70 -0.32
C ALA A 83 -1.02 7.45 -0.10
N LEU A 84 -1.53 7.26 1.12
CA LEU A 84 -2.45 6.18 1.46
C LEU A 84 -3.73 6.30 0.65
N LEU A 85 -4.40 7.45 0.68
CA LEU A 85 -5.60 7.71 -0.13
C LEU A 85 -5.39 7.36 -1.61
N ARG A 86 -4.32 7.88 -2.23
CA ARG A 86 -4.03 7.62 -3.65
C ARG A 86 -3.82 6.13 -3.95
N MET A 87 -3.13 5.41 -3.07
CA MET A 87 -2.92 3.98 -3.23
C MET A 87 -4.21 3.18 -3.04
N SER A 88 -5.08 3.58 -2.11
CA SER A 88 -6.38 2.93 -1.91
C SER A 88 -7.28 3.14 -3.13
N LYS A 89 -7.29 4.34 -3.71
CA LYS A 89 -8.02 4.62 -4.97
C LYS A 89 -7.49 3.76 -6.13
N ALA A 90 -6.17 3.60 -6.23
CA ALA A 90 -5.58 2.71 -7.22
C ALA A 90 -5.97 1.23 -7.02
N ALA A 91 -6.07 0.76 -5.77
CA ALA A 91 -6.55 -0.59 -5.46
C ALA A 91 -8.02 -0.80 -5.87
N ALA A 92 -8.89 0.18 -5.62
CA ALA A 92 -10.29 0.15 -6.07
C ALA A 92 -10.39 0.09 -7.61
N TYR A 93 -9.64 0.95 -8.29
CA TYR A 93 -9.60 1.00 -9.76
C TYR A 93 -9.11 -0.32 -10.38
N LEU A 94 -8.03 -0.90 -9.84
CA LEU A 94 -7.53 -2.22 -10.28
C LEU A 94 -8.52 -3.36 -9.97
N SER A 95 -9.43 -3.15 -9.03
CA SER A 95 -10.54 -4.08 -8.75
C SER A 95 -11.78 -3.84 -9.63
N GLY A 96 -11.70 -2.92 -10.61
CA GLY A 96 -12.80 -2.59 -11.51
C GLY A 96 -13.93 -1.78 -10.86
N ARG A 97 -13.68 -1.13 -9.72
CA ARG A 97 -14.65 -0.30 -9.01
C ARG A 97 -14.34 1.19 -9.19
N ASP A 98 -15.40 1.99 -9.24
CA ASP A 98 -15.35 3.45 -9.28
C ASP A 98 -15.54 4.12 -7.90
N TYR A 99 -15.65 3.32 -6.84
CA TYR A 99 -15.76 3.78 -5.45
C TYR A 99 -14.81 3.00 -4.52
N LEU A 100 -14.38 3.67 -3.47
CA LEU A 100 -13.50 3.11 -2.45
C LEU A 100 -14.30 2.32 -1.39
N ILE A 101 -13.75 1.19 -0.92
CA ILE A 101 -14.26 0.46 0.25
C ILE A 101 -13.16 0.33 1.32
N PRO A 102 -13.49 0.03 2.59
CA PRO A 102 -12.49 -0.07 3.65
C PRO A 102 -11.36 -1.07 3.34
N GLN A 103 -11.69 -2.18 2.68
CA GLN A 103 -10.73 -3.23 2.33
C GLN A 103 -9.62 -2.72 1.40
N ASP A 104 -9.89 -1.73 0.54
CA ASP A 104 -8.86 -1.12 -0.31
C ASP A 104 -7.82 -0.36 0.51
N VAL A 105 -8.27 0.33 1.55
CA VAL A 105 -7.40 1.05 2.48
C VAL A 105 -6.55 0.06 3.26
N GLN A 106 -7.18 -1.00 3.78
CA GLN A 106 -6.51 -2.03 4.57
C GLN A 106 -5.44 -2.78 3.75
N LEU A 107 -5.76 -3.10 2.49
CA LEU A 107 -4.87 -3.81 1.57
C LEU A 107 -3.52 -3.11 1.41
N VAL A 108 -3.52 -1.78 1.29
CA VAL A 108 -2.31 -1.00 1.00
C VAL A 108 -1.69 -0.35 2.24
N PHE A 109 -2.38 -0.37 3.38
CA PHE A 109 -1.98 0.39 4.57
C PHE A 109 -0.57 0.05 5.05
N GLU A 110 -0.25 -1.23 5.22
CA GLU A 110 1.06 -1.65 5.73
C GLU A 110 2.18 -1.19 4.77
N SER A 111 2.02 -1.46 3.48
CA SER A 111 3.04 -1.16 2.46
C SER A 111 3.27 0.36 2.29
N VAL A 112 2.24 1.18 2.53
CA VAL A 112 2.33 2.65 2.49
C VAL A 112 2.87 3.24 3.80
N SER A 113 2.46 2.70 4.95
CA SER A 113 2.61 3.35 6.25
C SER A 113 3.79 2.83 7.08
N ALA A 114 4.12 1.53 7.03
CA ALA A 114 5.10 0.95 7.95
C ALA A 114 6.47 1.63 7.86
N HIS A 115 6.96 1.87 6.65
CA HIS A 115 8.25 2.55 6.43
C HIS A 115 8.23 4.07 6.71
N ARG A 116 7.08 4.63 7.10
CA ARG A 116 6.90 6.03 7.47
C ARG A 116 6.78 6.22 8.99
N ILE A 117 6.78 5.12 9.74
CA ILE A 117 6.75 5.11 11.19
C ILE A 117 8.19 5.07 11.69
N GLN A 118 8.50 5.87 12.71
CA GLN A 118 9.76 5.78 13.43
C GLN A 118 9.49 5.30 14.85
N LEU A 119 10.09 4.17 15.22
CA LEU A 119 9.92 3.57 16.54
C LEU A 119 10.57 4.40 17.65
N SER A 120 10.02 4.30 18.85
CA SER A 120 10.66 4.81 20.07
C SER A 120 11.81 3.87 20.50
N PRO A 121 12.82 4.36 21.25
CA PRO A 121 13.95 3.53 21.70
C PRO A 121 13.50 2.29 22.48
N ARG A 122 12.47 2.44 23.33
CA ARG A 122 11.90 1.34 24.11
C ARG A 122 11.27 0.26 23.22
N ALA A 123 10.58 0.65 22.16
CA ALA A 123 9.95 -0.27 21.21
C ALA A 123 11.00 -1.07 20.42
N LEU A 124 12.10 -0.42 20.01
CA LEU A 124 13.22 -1.06 19.33
C LEU A 124 13.86 -2.16 20.20
N VAL A 125 14.15 -1.86 21.47
CA VAL A 125 14.72 -2.84 22.41
C VAL A 125 13.77 -4.01 22.67
N SER A 126 12.46 -3.77 22.61
CA SER A 126 11.43 -4.79 22.81
C SER A 126 11.16 -5.66 21.56
N GLY A 127 11.93 -5.47 20.48
CA GLY A 127 11.78 -6.24 19.24
C GLY A 127 10.50 -5.94 18.45
N VAL A 128 9.83 -4.81 18.72
CA VAL A 128 8.64 -4.41 17.98
C VAL A 128 9.05 -3.87 16.61
N SER A 129 8.35 -4.28 15.54
CA SER A 129 8.58 -3.77 14.18
C SER A 129 7.51 -2.76 13.74
N GLU A 130 7.85 -1.91 12.78
CA GLU A 130 6.91 -0.95 12.19
C GLU A 130 5.73 -1.66 11.49
N GLN A 131 5.99 -2.82 10.88
CA GLN A 131 4.96 -3.67 10.27
C GLN A 131 3.97 -4.18 11.30
N GLN A 132 4.45 -4.62 12.47
CA GLN A 132 3.57 -5.05 13.57
C GLN A 132 2.68 -3.91 14.05
N LEU A 133 3.23 -2.69 14.18
CA LEU A 133 2.44 -1.53 14.58
C LEU A 133 1.43 -1.11 13.52
N ALA A 134 1.79 -1.16 12.23
CA ALA A 134 0.87 -0.89 11.14
C ALA A 134 -0.30 -1.90 11.13
N LYS A 135 -0.03 -3.19 11.32
CA LYS A 135 -1.08 -4.21 11.47
C LYS A 135 -1.94 -3.98 12.71
N ARG A 136 -1.34 -3.57 13.82
CA ARG A 136 -2.10 -3.22 15.03
C ARG A 136 -3.07 -2.06 14.78
N ALA A 137 -2.66 -1.02 14.04
CA ALA A 137 -3.56 0.07 13.69
C ALA A 137 -4.83 -0.44 12.98
N LEU A 138 -4.69 -1.37 12.04
CA LEU A 138 -5.83 -1.99 11.33
C LEU A 138 -6.77 -2.76 12.25
N THR A 139 -6.26 -3.35 13.33
CA THR A 139 -7.08 -4.08 14.32
C THR A 139 -7.72 -3.17 15.37
N GLN A 140 -7.12 -2.00 15.64
CA GLN A 140 -7.55 -1.09 16.71
C GLN A 140 -8.49 0.01 16.21
N VAL A 141 -8.36 0.40 14.94
CA VAL A 141 -9.21 1.42 14.31
C VAL A 141 -10.34 0.72 13.56
N GLN A 142 -11.58 0.97 13.99
CA GLN A 142 -12.75 0.32 13.43
C GLN A 142 -13.01 0.83 12.01
N ALA A 143 -13.12 -0.10 11.05
CA ALA A 143 -13.54 0.22 9.70
C ALA A 143 -15.02 0.63 9.69
N PRO A 144 -15.43 1.61 8.86
CA PRO A 144 -16.84 1.95 8.71
C PRO A 144 -17.58 0.76 8.11
N VAL A 145 -18.84 0.57 8.52
CA VAL A 145 -19.72 -0.43 7.91
C VAL A 145 -20.01 0.04 6.48
N ALA A 146 -19.79 -0.83 5.50
CA ALA A 146 -20.17 -0.54 4.13
C ALA A 146 -21.68 -0.31 4.09
N VAL A 147 -22.09 0.89 3.67
CA VAL A 147 -23.49 1.22 3.36
C VAL A 147 -23.75 0.81 1.91
#